data_AF-A0AAV3RJ32-F1
#
_entry.id   AF-A0AAV3RJ32-F1
#
_cell.length_a   1.000
_cell.length_b   1.000
_cell.length_c   1.000
_cell.angle_alpha   90.00
_cell.angle_beta   90.00
_cell.angle_gamma   90.00
#
_symmetry.space_group_name_H-M   'P 1'
#
loop_
_entity.id
_entity.type
_entity.pdbx_description
1 polymer ?
#
loop_
_entity_poly.entity_id
_entity_poly.type
_entity_poly.pdbx_seq_one_letter_code
_entity_poly.pdbx_strand_id
1 'polypeptide(L)' 'MISSATSTLLLLLSLTIAAVDSRGVLKLPSEALRFLEAEEGGDDGVGVRWAVLIAGSNGYWNYRHQVLI' A
#
# COMPACT_ATOMS: atom_id res chain seq x y z
N MET A 1 26.04 -29.61 9.36
CA MET A 1 24.60 -29.67 9.04
C MET A 1 23.71 -28.89 10.01
N ILE A 2 24.10 -28.69 11.27
CA ILE A 2 23.29 -27.94 12.27
C ILE A 2 23.32 -26.42 12.04
N SER A 3 24.44 -25.87 11.55
CA SER A 3 24.65 -24.43 11.37
C SER A 3 23.81 -23.80 10.24
N SER A 4 23.52 -24.54 9.16
CA SER A 4 22.67 -24.02 8.07
C SER A 4 21.21 -23.89 8.49
N ALA A 5 20.71 -24.85 9.28
CA ALA A 5 19.35 -24.83 9.80
C ALA A 5 19.12 -23.66 10.78
N THR A 6 20.10 -23.35 11.63
CA THR A 6 20.06 -22.19 12.52
C THR A 6 20.08 -20.87 11.74
N SER A 7 20.90 -20.77 10.69
CA SER A 7 20.94 -19.57 9.84
C SER A 7 19.62 -19.35 9.09
N THR A 8 19.02 -20.41 8.55
CA THR A 8 17.71 -20.31 7.90
C THR A 8 16.61 -19.91 8.88
N LEU A 9 16.65 -20.43 10.11
CA LEU A 9 15.68 -20.08 11.14
C LEU A 9 15.80 -18.60 11.55
N LEU A 10 17.03 -18.10 11.72
CA LEU A 10 17.29 -16.70 12.01
C LEU A 10 16.85 -15.78 10.87
N LEU A 11 17.07 -16.18 9.62
CA LEU A 11 16.63 -15.44 8.44
C LEU A 11 15.10 -15.37 8.32
N LEU A 12 14.40 -16.47 8.59
CA LEU A 12 12.94 -16.51 8.59
C LEU A 12 12.37 -15.64 9.73
N LEU A 13 13.00 -15.69 10.90
CA LEU A 13 12.60 -14.87 12.04
C LEU A 13 12.78 -13.38 11.75
N SER A 14 13.91 -12.97 11.15
CA SER A 14 14.11 -11.55 10.78
C SER A 14 13.13 -11.08 9.70
N LEU A 15 12.80 -11.94 8.72
CA LEU A 15 11.83 -11.60 7.67
C LEU A 15 10.41 -11.38 8.23
N THR A 16 10.00 -12.21 9.19
CA THR A 16 8.68 -12.08 9.82
C THR A 16 8.57 -10.83 10.68
N ILE A 17 9.62 -10.46 11.40
CA ILE A 17 9.67 -9.21 12.17
C ILE A 17 9.59 -8.00 11.23
N ALA A 18 10.38 -7.97 10.15
CA ALA A 18 10.34 -6.90 9.16
C ALA A 18 8.98 -6.79 8.47
N ALA A 19 8.33 -7.92 8.16
CA ALA A 19 6.98 -7.93 7.59
C ALA A 19 5.92 -7.39 8.55
N VAL A 20 6.06 -7.64 9.86
CA VAL A 20 5.15 -7.09 10.88
C VAL A 20 5.33 -5.58 11.05
N ASP A 21 6.56 -5.08 10.98
CA ASP A 21 6.87 -3.65 11.10
C ASP A 21 6.44 -2.85 9.85
N SER A 22 6.45 -3.48 8.67
CA SER A 22 6.03 -2.86 7.41
C SER A 22 4.55 -2.48 7.32
N ARG A 23 3.73 -2.84 8.31
CA ARG A 23 2.28 -2.55 8.34
C ARG A 23 1.97 -1.04 8.41
N GLY A 24 2.95 -0.19 8.72
CA GLY A 24 2.80 1.27 8.72
C GLY A 24 3.18 1.96 7.40
N VAL A 25 3.66 1.22 6.40
CA VAL A 25 4.07 1.80 5.10
C VAL A 25 2.87 2.07 4.20
N LEU A 26 1.82 1.24 4.30
CA LEU A 26 0.55 1.46 3.62
C LEU A 26 -0.34 2.33 4.51
N LYS A 27 -0.37 3.63 4.21
CA LYS A 27 -1.29 4.57 4.86
C LYS A 27 -2.72 4.13 4.66
N LEU A 28 -3.55 4.32 5.69
CA LEU A 28 -4.99 4.11 5.56
C LEU A 28 -5.56 5.07 4.52
N PRO A 29 -6.63 4.71 3.79
CA PRO A 29 -7.27 5.62 2.85
C PRO A 29 -7.65 6.97 3.48
N SER A 30 -8.07 6.99 4.75
CA SER A 30 -8.36 8.20 5.52
C SER A 30 -7.11 9.06 5.84
N GLU A 31 -5.95 8.43 5.98
CA GLU A 31 -4.68 9.14 6.15
C GLU A 31 -4.17 9.70 4.84
N ALA A 32 -4.39 9.00 3.73
CA ALA A 32 -4.08 9.48 2.39
C ALA A 32 -4.99 10.66 1.99
N LEU A 33 -6.29 10.59 2.30
CA LEU A 33 -7.28 11.64 2.04
C LEU A 33 -6.94 12.97 2.73
N ARG A 34 -6.40 12.93 3.95
CA ARG A 34 -5.97 14.14 4.67
C ARG A 34 -4.87 14.91 3.94
N PHE A 35 -4.04 14.24 3.14
CA PHE A 35 -3.03 14.92 2.30
C PHE A 35 -3.66 15.56 1.05
N LEU A 36 -4.77 15.00 0.55
CA LEU A 36 -5.49 15.53 -0.61
C LEU A 36 -6.37 16.73 -0.22
N GLU A 37 -7.06 16.68 0.92
CA GLU A 37 -7.88 17.79 1.43
C GLU A 37 -7.05 19.02 1.83
N ALA A 38 -5.79 18.82 2.26
CA ALA A 38 -4.90 19.92 2.59
C ALA A 38 -4.51 20.79 1.37
N GLU A 39 -4.72 20.30 0.15
CA GLU A 39 -4.37 20.99 -1.10
C GLU A 39 -5.57 21.71 -1.75
N GLU A 40 -6.82 21.38 -1.40
CA GLU A 40 -8.01 22.03 -1.97
C GLU A 40 -8.24 23.48 -1.47
N GLY A 41 -7.37 24.00 -0.59
CA GLY A 41 -7.53 25.30 0.07
C GLY A 41 -7.17 26.54 -0.74
N GLY A 42 -6.78 26.43 -2.01
CA GLY A 42 -6.42 27.62 -2.79
C GLY A 42 -6.29 27.36 -4.29
N ASP A 43 -6.90 28.28 -5.04
CA ASP A 43 -6.82 28.44 -6.49
C ASP A 43 -7.92 27.75 -7.31
N ASP A 44 -8.86 28.61 -7.65
CA ASP A 44 -9.91 28.52 -8.64
C ASP A 44 -9.40 28.14 -10.04
N GLY A 45 -9.36 26.83 -10.29
CA GLY A 45 -10.07 26.29 -11.47
C GLY A 45 -9.47 26.50 -12.86
N VAL A 46 -8.17 26.70 -13.04
CA VAL A 46 -7.55 26.72 -14.38
C VAL A 46 -6.31 25.81 -14.47
N GLY A 47 -6.55 24.49 -14.59
CA GLY A 47 -5.50 23.49 -14.79
C GLY A 47 -6.04 22.16 -15.30
N VAL A 48 -5.21 21.40 -16.03
CA VAL A 48 -5.59 20.07 -16.56
C VAL A 48 -5.65 19.06 -15.42
N ARG A 49 -6.85 18.52 -15.18
CA ARG A 49 -7.07 17.51 -14.14
C ARG A 49 -6.76 16.12 -14.69
N TRP A 50 -5.79 15.45 -14.08
CA TRP A 50 -5.46 14.05 -14.37
C TRP A 50 -5.75 13.19 -13.15
N ALA A 51 -6.22 11.96 -13.40
CA ALA A 51 -6.37 10.92 -12.38
C ALA A 51 -5.70 9.64 -12.88
N VAL A 52 -5.06 8.91 -11.96
CA VAL A 52 -4.46 7.60 -12.21
C VAL A 52 -5.16 6.59 -11.32
N LEU A 53 -5.75 5.56 -11.92
CA LEU A 53 -6.49 4.51 -11.23
C LEU A 53 -5.80 3.16 -11.51
N ILE A 54 -5.55 2.35 -10.48
CA ILE A 54 -4.77 1.10 -10.60
C ILE A 54 -5.46 -0.04 -9.86
N ALA A 55 -5.86 -1.08 -10.60
CA ALA A 55 -6.38 -2.33 -10.02
C ALA A 55 -5.23 -3.34 -9.86
N GLY A 56 -4.82 -3.60 -8.61
CA GLY A 56 -3.69 -4.48 -8.31
C GLY A 56 -3.96 -5.99 -8.39
N SER A 57 -5.17 -6.44 -8.77
CA SER A 57 -5.50 -7.87 -8.84
C SER A 57 -6.61 -8.21 -9.86
N ASN A 58 -6.72 -9.51 -10.19
CA ASN A 58 -7.65 -10.06 -11.18
C ASN A 58 -8.46 -11.26 -10.65
N GLY A 59 -9.58 -11.60 -11.31
CA GLY A 59 -10.45 -12.76 -11.02
C GLY A 59 -11.78 -12.40 -10.35
N TYR A 60 -12.77 -13.29 -10.47
CA TYR A 60 -14.14 -13.08 -9.98
C TYR A 60 -14.21 -12.69 -8.50
N TRP A 61 -13.42 -13.35 -7.66
CA TRP A 61 -13.35 -13.06 -6.22
C TRP A 61 -12.80 -11.67 -5.88
N ASN A 62 -12.14 -11.02 -6.84
CA ASN A 62 -11.50 -9.70 -6.73
C ASN A 62 -12.27 -8.60 -7.46
N TYR A 63 -13.51 -8.85 -7.91
CA TYR A 63 -14.28 -7.88 -8.70
C TYR A 63 -14.37 -6.50 -8.02
N ARG A 64 -14.44 -6.46 -6.68
CA ARG A 64 -14.46 -5.21 -5.88
C ARG A 64 -13.26 -4.29 -6.09
N HIS A 65 -12.10 -4.83 -6.50
CA HIS A 65 -10.91 -4.02 -6.76
C HIS A 65 -10.95 -3.35 -8.15
N GLN A 66 -11.79 -3.84 -9.06
CA GLN A 66 -11.93 -3.31 -10.42
C GLN A 66 -13.19 -2.45 -10.58
N VAL A 67 -14.25 -2.74 -9.81
CA VAL A 67 -15.54 -2.04 -9.96
C VAL A 67 -15.56 -0.65 -9.31
N LEU A 68 -14.66 -0.37 -8.37
CA LEU A 68 -14.52 0.95 -7.74
C LEU A 68 -13.40 1.81 -8.37
N ILE A 69 -12.78 1.31 -9.45
CA ILE A 69 -11.86 2.06 -10.30
C ILE A 69 -12.64 2.44 -11.56
#